data_AF-A0AAJ1TL44-F1
#
_entry.id   AF-A0AAJ1TL44-F1
#
_cell.length_a   1.000
_cell.length_b   1.000
_cell.length_c   1.000
_cell.angle_alpha   90.00
_cell.angle_beta   90.00
_cell.angle_gamma   90.00
#
_symmetry.space_group_name_H-M   'P 1'
#
loop_
_entity.id
_entity.type
_entity.pdbx_description
1 polymer ?
#
loop_
_entity_poly.entity_id
_entity_poly.type
_entity_poly.pdbx_seq_one_letter_code
_entity_poly.pdbx_strand_id
1 'polypeptide(L)'
;MSTLDRESCCPSGARRYHHGNLRDALLERAAEVIGAEGIEALSLRALARDLGVSHAAPGRHFQTRTDLLAALAEDGVDRLIAATESAMAASGGDPVEQLRSLASAYLQWANEHPAHYNAVRNPEVVRCASPGLKAKMMRFAEKQRATLRQAQAAGWMVEVDLDLLMFQFVATLVGSATVISDPLYREVLGPICAPDRVGDIVERAFPRMTASPRFGEQARTRG
;
A
#
# COMPACT_ATOMS: atom_id res chain seq x y z
N MET A 1 -12.86 8.67 67.14
CA MET A 1 -14.04 8.17 66.39
C MET A 1 -14.08 8.96 65.08
N SER A 2 -13.95 8.42 63.87
CA SER A 2 -14.05 7.06 63.36
C SER A 2 -13.34 7.00 61.99
N THR A 3 -12.65 5.88 61.73
CA THR A 3 -12.56 5.10 60.46
C THR A 3 -12.22 5.78 59.11
N LEU A 4 -11.03 5.42 58.61
CA LEU A 4 -10.64 4.96 57.26
C LEU A 4 -11.69 5.05 56.13
N ASP A 5 -11.29 5.52 54.93
CA ASP A 5 -11.04 4.60 53.80
C ASP A 5 -10.31 5.25 52.62
N ARG A 6 -9.44 4.45 52.01
CA ARG A 6 -8.73 4.68 50.75
C ARG A 6 -9.69 4.49 49.59
N GLU A 7 -9.49 5.22 48.49
CA GLU A 7 -9.64 4.64 47.15
C GLU A 7 -8.94 5.49 46.08
N SER A 8 -7.86 4.93 45.52
CA SER A 8 -7.30 5.30 44.23
C SER A 8 -8.26 4.90 43.12
N CYS A 9 -8.45 5.73 42.10
CA CYS A 9 -8.98 5.29 40.82
C CYS A 9 -8.10 5.80 39.68
N CYS A 10 -7.28 4.90 39.11
CA CYS A 10 -6.74 5.06 37.76
C CYS A 10 -7.84 4.67 36.77
N PRO A 11 -8.12 5.45 35.71
CA PRO A 11 -9.05 5.02 34.68
C PRO A 11 -8.38 3.98 33.77
N SER A 12 -8.86 2.74 33.82
CA SER A 12 -8.49 1.68 32.88
C SER A 12 -9.24 1.87 31.55
N GLY A 13 -8.58 2.52 30.60
CA GLY A 13 -9.00 2.52 29.20
C GLY A 13 -8.65 1.20 28.50
N ALA A 14 -9.27 0.10 28.92
CA ALA A 14 -9.17 -1.17 28.18
C ALA A 14 -9.98 -1.05 26.89
N ARG A 15 -9.27 -0.80 25.78
CA ARG A 15 -9.80 -0.73 24.42
C ARG A 15 -10.54 -2.05 24.13
N ARG A 16 -11.84 -1.94 23.83
CA ARG A 16 -12.77 -3.06 23.65
C ARG A 16 -12.19 -4.11 22.71
N TYR A 17 -12.02 -5.31 23.25
CA TYR A 17 -11.73 -6.53 22.53
C TYR A 17 -12.86 -6.79 21.50
N HIS A 18 -12.53 -6.79 20.21
CA HIS A 18 -13.46 -7.26 19.17
C HIS A 18 -13.48 -8.80 19.19
N HIS A 19 -14.34 -9.36 20.05
CA HIS A 19 -14.50 -10.81 20.23
C HIS A 19 -15.18 -11.40 19.00
N GLY A 20 -14.41 -11.79 18.00
CA GLY A 20 -14.91 -12.57 16.88
C GLY A 20 -13.82 -13.39 16.18
N ASN A 21 -12.63 -12.83 16.00
CA ASN A 21 -11.54 -13.53 15.32
C ASN A 21 -10.17 -13.13 15.89
N LEU A 22 -9.58 -14.00 16.72
CA LEU A 22 -8.23 -13.80 17.26
C LEU A 22 -7.20 -13.60 16.16
N ARG A 23 -7.38 -14.24 14.99
CA ARG A 23 -6.50 -14.06 13.84
C ARG A 23 -6.48 -12.61 13.38
N ASP A 24 -7.66 -11.99 13.27
CA ASP A 24 -7.77 -10.61 12.76
C ASP A 24 -7.28 -9.61 13.81
N ALA A 25 -7.58 -9.84 15.09
CA ALA A 25 -7.02 -9.03 16.19
C ALA A 25 -5.47 -9.10 16.24
N LEU A 26 -4.88 -10.25 15.92
CA LEU A 26 -3.42 -10.39 15.81
C LEU A 26 -2.87 -9.61 14.62
N LEU A 27 -3.56 -9.58 13.48
CA LEU A 27 -3.14 -8.81 12.29
C LEU A 27 -3.26 -7.30 12.53
N GLU A 28 -4.34 -6.85 13.12
CA GLU A 28 -4.55 -5.44 13.49
C GLU A 28 -3.45 -4.97 14.46
N ARG A 29 -3.23 -5.74 15.54
CA ARG A 29 -2.18 -5.39 16.51
C ARG A 29 -0.78 -5.46 15.91
N ALA A 30 -0.53 -6.41 15.01
CA ALA A 30 0.73 -6.47 14.27
C ALA A 30 0.96 -5.20 13.45
N ALA A 31 -0.05 -4.72 12.72
CA ALA A 31 0.05 -3.48 11.95
C ALA A 31 0.34 -2.27 12.85
N GLU A 32 -0.30 -2.18 14.03
CA GLU A 32 -0.03 -1.13 15.01
C GLU A 32 1.43 -1.16 15.52
N VAL A 33 1.94 -2.34 15.88
CA VAL A 33 3.32 -2.51 16.34
C VAL A 33 4.32 -2.14 15.25
N ILE A 34 4.11 -2.60 14.02
CA ILE A 34 5.00 -2.28 12.88
C ILE A 34 4.99 -0.78 12.61
N GLY A 35 3.83 -0.12 12.69
CA GLY A 35 3.71 1.31 12.47
C GLY A 35 4.39 2.16 13.55
N ALA A 36 4.36 1.71 14.81
CA ALA A 36 4.92 2.45 15.93
C ALA A 36 6.42 2.18 16.18
N GLU A 37 6.83 0.92 16.06
CA GLU A 37 8.13 0.43 16.53
C GLU A 37 8.98 -0.20 15.42
N GLY A 38 8.44 -0.29 14.19
CA GLY A 38 9.09 -0.91 13.05
C GLY A 38 8.89 -2.43 13.00
N ILE A 39 9.19 -3.01 11.84
CA ILE A 39 8.87 -4.41 11.56
C ILE A 39 9.63 -5.40 12.45
N GLU A 40 10.83 -5.04 12.90
CA GLU A 40 11.67 -5.88 13.75
C GLU A 40 11.15 -6.04 15.18
N ALA A 41 10.27 -5.14 15.64
CA ALA A 41 9.62 -5.25 16.95
C ALA A 41 8.54 -6.35 17.01
N LEU A 42 8.12 -6.91 15.86
CA LEU A 42 7.02 -7.85 15.78
C LEU A 42 7.33 -9.18 16.48
N SER A 43 6.52 -9.55 17.47
CA SER A 43 6.65 -10.80 18.23
C SER A 43 5.30 -11.40 18.60
N LEU A 44 5.07 -12.67 18.23
CA LEU A 44 3.83 -13.40 18.59
C LEU A 44 3.57 -13.42 20.09
N ARG A 45 4.62 -13.53 20.91
CA ARG A 45 4.50 -13.52 22.37
C ARG A 45 4.10 -12.15 22.90
N ALA A 46 4.67 -11.07 22.36
CA ALA A 46 4.31 -9.71 22.73
C ALA A 46 2.85 -9.42 22.33
N LEU A 47 2.45 -9.80 21.12
CA LEU A 47 1.06 -9.63 20.65
C LEU A 47 0.06 -10.40 21.50
N ALA A 48 0.36 -11.65 21.91
CA ALA A 48 -0.50 -12.40 22.83
C ALA A 48 -0.70 -11.67 24.16
N ARG A 49 0.39 -11.14 24.73
CA ARG A 49 0.35 -10.38 25.98
C ARG A 49 -0.48 -9.11 25.82
N ASP A 50 -0.27 -8.35 24.74
CA ASP A 50 -0.99 -7.11 24.45
C ASP A 50 -2.49 -7.35 24.27
N LEU A 51 -2.88 -8.48 23.67
CA LEU A 51 -4.28 -8.88 23.47
C LEU A 51 -4.90 -9.60 24.68
N GLY A 52 -4.15 -9.79 25.77
CA GLY A 52 -4.63 -10.45 26.99
C GLY A 52 -4.98 -11.94 26.79
N VAL A 53 -4.37 -12.61 25.81
CA VAL A 53 -4.59 -14.04 25.54
C VAL A 53 -3.39 -14.89 25.98
N SER A 54 -3.57 -16.20 26.09
CA SER A 54 -2.47 -17.10 26.45
C SER A 54 -1.38 -17.11 25.38
N HIS A 55 -0.12 -17.31 25.80
CA HIS A 55 1.01 -17.37 24.86
C HIS A 55 0.88 -18.47 23.79
N ALA A 56 0.09 -19.51 24.05
CA ALA A 56 -0.16 -20.59 23.09
C ALA A 56 -1.25 -20.24 22.06
N ALA A 57 -2.07 -19.21 22.31
CA ALA A 57 -3.21 -18.88 21.46
C ALA A 57 -2.81 -18.43 20.03
N PRO A 58 -1.80 -17.56 19.81
CA PRO A 58 -1.38 -17.18 18.47
C PRO A 58 -0.87 -18.36 17.64
N GLY A 59 -0.22 -19.33 18.29
CA GLY A 59 0.32 -20.53 17.66
C GLY A 59 -0.72 -21.39 16.94
N ARG A 60 -2.02 -21.22 17.22
CA ARG A 60 -3.10 -21.89 16.48
C ARG A 60 -3.36 -21.27 15.11
N HIS A 61 -2.95 -20.03 14.89
CA HIS A 61 -3.16 -19.27 13.65
C HIS A 61 -1.86 -19.02 12.89
N PHE A 62 -0.78 -18.73 13.61
CA PHE A 62 0.52 -18.39 13.06
C PHE A 62 1.61 -19.16 13.82
N GLN A 63 2.31 -20.07 13.15
CA GLN A 63 3.37 -20.86 13.78
C GLN A 63 4.61 -19.99 14.02
N THR A 64 4.88 -19.05 13.13
CA THR A 64 6.07 -18.21 13.14
C THR A 64 5.74 -16.72 12.94
N ARG A 65 6.70 -15.85 13.27
CA ARG A 65 6.63 -14.40 12.94
C ARG A 65 6.46 -14.20 11.43
N THR A 66 7.15 -15.00 10.62
CA THR A 66 7.08 -14.91 9.16
C THR A 66 5.69 -15.31 8.64
N ASP A 67 5.00 -16.28 9.27
CA ASP A 67 3.62 -16.63 8.90
C ASP A 67 2.65 -15.47 9.17
N LEU A 68 2.83 -14.79 10.32
CA LEU A 68 2.05 -13.59 10.65
C LEU A 68 2.32 -12.46 9.66
N LEU A 69 3.59 -12.20 9.32
CA LEU A 69 3.97 -11.20 8.33
C LEU A 69 3.42 -11.52 6.94
N ALA A 70 3.46 -12.78 6.52
CA ALA A 70 2.91 -13.22 5.24
C ALA A 70 1.39 -13.03 5.20
N ALA A 71 0.68 -13.34 6.29
CA ALA A 71 -0.75 -13.11 6.39
C ALA A 71 -1.11 -11.61 6.37
N LEU A 72 -0.31 -10.76 7.02
CA LEU A 72 -0.47 -9.31 6.97
C LEU A 72 -0.20 -8.76 5.56
N ALA A 73 0.77 -9.32 4.85
CA ALA A 73 1.04 -8.97 3.46
C ALA A 73 -0.08 -9.42 2.52
N GLU A 74 -0.67 -10.60 2.73
CA GLU A 74 -1.83 -11.07 1.96
C GLU A 74 -3.05 -10.17 2.15
N ASP A 75 -3.36 -9.78 3.40
CA ASP A 75 -4.40 -8.80 3.71
C ASP A 75 -4.10 -7.44 3.06
N GLY A 76 -2.84 -7.00 3.13
CA GLY A 76 -2.38 -5.77 2.49
C GLY A 76 -2.59 -5.77 0.97
N VAL A 77 -2.22 -6.87 0.28
CA VAL A 77 -2.42 -7.00 -1.17
C VAL A 77 -3.91 -7.00 -1.53
N ASP A 78 -4.77 -7.66 -0.75
CA ASP A 78 -6.23 -7.63 -0.99
C ASP A 78 -6.79 -6.22 -0.90
N ARG A 79 -6.40 -5.46 0.14
CA ARG A 79 -6.81 -4.06 0.31
C ARG A 79 -6.30 -3.16 -0.81
N LEU A 80 -5.05 -3.34 -1.21
CA LEU A 80 -4.44 -2.58 -2.31
C LEU A 80 -5.17 -2.84 -3.64
N ILE A 81 -5.45 -4.11 -3.96
CA ILE A 81 -6.19 -4.48 -5.18
C ILE A 81 -7.57 -3.85 -5.13
N ALA A 82 -8.31 -3.99 -4.02
CA ALA A 82 -9.65 -3.41 -3.89
C ALA A 82 -9.64 -1.88 -4.06
N ALA A 83 -8.67 -1.18 -3.44
CA ALA A 83 -8.55 0.28 -3.54
C ALA A 83 -8.28 0.73 -4.99
N THR A 84 -7.35 0.06 -5.67
CA THR A 84 -6.99 0.40 -7.05
C THR A 84 -8.10 0.06 -8.05
N GLU A 85 -8.77 -1.09 -7.90
CA GLU A 85 -9.91 -1.47 -8.74
C GLU A 85 -11.08 -0.49 -8.59
N SER A 86 -11.40 -0.09 -7.35
CA SER A 86 -12.43 0.92 -7.09
C SER A 86 -12.11 2.26 -7.75
N ALA A 87 -10.85 2.72 -7.66
CA ALA A 87 -10.43 3.96 -8.27
C ALA A 87 -10.47 3.91 -9.80
N MET A 88 -10.01 2.81 -10.41
CA MET A 88 -10.11 2.61 -11.85
C MET A 88 -11.57 2.60 -12.33
N ALA A 89 -12.48 1.94 -11.61
CA ALA A 89 -13.90 1.90 -11.98
C ALA A 89 -14.55 3.29 -11.96
N ALA A 90 -14.13 4.18 -11.06
CA ALA A 90 -14.64 5.54 -10.96
C ALA A 90 -14.11 6.50 -12.04
N SER A 91 -13.06 6.13 -12.79
CA SER A 91 -12.34 7.00 -13.73
C SER A 91 -13.02 7.24 -15.10
N GLY A 92 -14.25 6.77 -15.29
CA GLY A 92 -15.03 7.06 -16.50
C GLY A 92 -14.63 6.32 -17.78
N GLY A 93 -13.67 5.38 -17.70
CA GLY A 93 -13.39 4.40 -18.77
C GLY A 93 -12.26 4.76 -19.74
N ASP A 94 -11.66 5.95 -19.64
CA ASP A 94 -10.41 6.27 -20.36
C ASP A 94 -9.25 5.45 -19.77
N PRO A 95 -8.55 4.60 -20.57
CA PRO A 95 -7.45 3.79 -20.07
C PRO A 95 -6.30 4.60 -19.45
N VAL A 96 -6.04 5.82 -19.94
CA VAL A 96 -4.98 6.67 -19.38
C VAL A 96 -5.38 7.21 -18.01
N GLU A 97 -6.62 7.66 -17.87
CA GLU A 97 -7.16 8.08 -16.58
C GLU A 97 -7.32 6.91 -15.60
N GLN A 98 -7.60 5.69 -16.08
CA GLN A 98 -7.58 4.47 -15.27
C GLN A 98 -6.19 4.20 -14.69
N LEU A 99 -5.12 4.34 -15.47
CA LEU A 99 -3.74 4.16 -14.99
C LEU A 99 -3.39 5.20 -13.93
N ARG A 100 -3.78 6.45 -14.15
CA ARG A 100 -3.55 7.56 -13.20
C ARG A 100 -4.34 7.37 -11.91
N SER A 101 -5.57 6.89 -12.01
CA SER A 101 -6.41 6.55 -10.86
C SER A 101 -5.85 5.36 -10.08
N LEU A 102 -5.38 4.32 -10.77
CA LEU A 102 -4.65 3.21 -10.16
C LEU A 102 -3.40 3.71 -9.42
N ALA A 103 -2.58 4.53 -10.08
CA ALA A 103 -1.35 5.06 -9.51
C ALA A 103 -1.63 5.89 -8.26
N SER A 104 -2.64 6.77 -8.31
CA SER A 104 -3.05 7.60 -7.18
C SER A 104 -3.51 6.75 -6.00
N ALA A 105 -4.39 5.78 -6.25
CA ALA A 105 -4.88 4.87 -5.21
C ALA A 105 -3.78 3.98 -4.62
N TYR A 106 -2.83 3.52 -5.45
CA TYR A 106 -1.67 2.75 -4.99
C TYR A 106 -0.82 3.55 -4.00
N LEU A 107 -0.47 4.78 -4.38
CA LEU A 107 0.39 5.65 -3.57
C LEU A 107 -0.33 6.13 -2.30
N GLN A 108 -1.61 6.47 -2.40
CA GLN A 108 -2.43 6.86 -1.26
C GLN A 108 -2.58 5.70 -0.27
N TRP A 109 -2.85 4.49 -0.76
CA TRP A 109 -2.94 3.29 0.07
C TRP A 109 -1.62 3.01 0.80
N ALA A 110 -0.48 3.09 0.09
CA ALA A 110 0.83 2.88 0.70
C ALA A 110 1.12 3.91 1.81
N ASN A 111 0.73 5.16 1.57
CA ASN A 111 0.87 6.25 2.55
C ASN A 111 -0.01 6.06 3.80
N GLU A 112 -1.24 5.59 3.63
CA GLU A 112 -2.21 5.38 4.72
C GLU A 112 -1.95 4.07 5.48
N HIS A 113 -1.32 3.09 4.84
CA HIS A 113 -1.08 1.76 5.40
C HIS A 113 0.40 1.33 5.34
N PRO A 114 1.35 2.12 5.89
CA PRO A 114 2.79 1.86 5.77
C PRO A 114 3.19 0.51 6.37
N ALA A 115 2.53 0.05 7.44
CA ALA A 115 2.79 -1.25 8.03
C ALA A 115 2.48 -2.41 7.07
N HIS A 116 1.36 -2.34 6.33
CA HIS A 116 0.98 -3.35 5.35
C HIS A 116 1.89 -3.28 4.13
N TYR A 117 2.19 -2.06 3.64
CA TYR A 117 3.13 -1.87 2.55
C TYR A 117 4.50 -2.46 2.87
N ASN A 118 5.04 -2.18 4.06
CA ASN A 118 6.32 -2.70 4.52
C ASN A 118 6.29 -4.23 4.68
N ALA A 119 5.17 -4.82 5.10
CA ALA A 119 5.00 -6.28 5.14
C ALA A 119 5.04 -6.90 3.74
N VAL A 120 4.31 -6.34 2.77
CA VAL A 120 4.30 -6.79 1.37
C VAL A 120 5.70 -6.70 0.74
N ARG A 121 6.49 -5.69 1.10
CA ARG A 121 7.84 -5.47 0.59
C ARG A 121 8.92 -6.19 1.39
N ASN A 122 8.59 -6.82 2.51
CA ASN A 122 9.57 -7.44 3.38
C ASN A 122 10.30 -8.59 2.66
N PRO A 123 11.64 -8.65 2.67
CA PRO A 123 12.39 -9.70 1.98
C PRO A 123 12.06 -11.13 2.40
N GLU A 124 11.68 -11.37 3.67
CA GLU A 124 11.26 -12.70 4.14
C GLU A 124 9.96 -13.13 3.48
N VAL A 125 9.00 -12.20 3.36
CA VAL A 125 7.71 -12.44 2.69
C VAL A 125 7.93 -12.62 1.19
N VAL A 126 8.72 -11.76 0.55
CA VAL A 126 8.97 -11.83 -0.90
C VAL A 126 9.66 -13.14 -1.29
N ARG A 127 10.67 -13.59 -0.53
CA ARG A 127 11.37 -14.85 -0.82
C ARG A 127 10.50 -16.09 -0.62
N CYS A 128 9.63 -16.06 0.39
CA CYS A 128 8.82 -17.21 0.78
C CYS A 128 7.33 -17.04 0.44
N ALA A 129 7.01 -16.19 -0.54
CA ALA A 129 5.63 -15.86 -0.87
C ALA A 129 4.80 -17.12 -1.16
N SER A 130 3.64 -17.21 -0.49
CA SER A 130 2.69 -18.30 -0.67
C SER A 130 2.22 -18.39 -2.13
N PRO A 131 1.77 -19.56 -2.61
CA PRO A 131 1.14 -19.66 -3.93
C PRO A 131 -0.04 -18.70 -4.11
N GLY A 132 -0.80 -18.46 -3.05
CA GLY A 132 -1.93 -17.52 -3.04
C GLY A 132 -1.48 -16.07 -3.24
N LEU A 133 -0.48 -15.62 -2.46
CA LEU A 133 0.09 -14.27 -2.59
C LEU A 133 0.69 -14.05 -3.99
N LYS A 134 1.45 -15.03 -4.49
CA LYS A 134 1.99 -15.00 -5.86
C LYS A 134 0.89 -14.85 -6.90
N ALA A 135 -0.17 -15.64 -6.80
CA ALA A 135 -1.30 -15.58 -7.75
C ALA A 135 -1.99 -14.21 -7.72
N LYS A 136 -2.19 -13.60 -6.55
CA LYS A 136 -2.76 -12.25 -6.40
C LYS A 136 -1.89 -11.19 -7.07
N MET A 137 -0.59 -11.18 -6.78
CA MET A 137 0.35 -10.24 -7.39
C MET A 137 0.44 -10.39 -8.91
N MET A 138 0.43 -11.63 -9.42
CA MET A 138 0.42 -11.89 -10.87
C MET A 138 -0.86 -11.39 -11.54
N ARG A 139 -2.03 -11.58 -10.92
CA ARG A 139 -3.30 -11.04 -11.43
C ARG A 139 -3.29 -9.51 -11.44
N PHE A 140 -2.75 -8.90 -10.39
CA PHE A 140 -2.62 -7.45 -10.31
C PHE A 140 -1.67 -6.90 -11.39
N ALA A 141 -0.55 -7.58 -11.65
CA ALA A 141 0.37 -7.22 -12.71
C ALA A 141 -0.26 -7.37 -14.11
N GLU A 142 -1.02 -8.45 -14.35
CA GLU A 142 -1.72 -8.64 -15.63
C GLU A 142 -2.78 -7.56 -15.86
N LYS A 143 -3.50 -7.14 -14.80
CA LYS A 143 -4.45 -6.03 -14.88
C LYS A 143 -3.77 -4.73 -15.30
N GLN A 144 -2.65 -4.37 -14.67
CA GLN A 144 -1.86 -3.19 -15.04
C GLN A 144 -1.38 -3.26 -16.50
N ARG A 145 -0.83 -4.41 -16.92
CA ARG A 145 -0.36 -4.64 -18.29
C ARG A 145 -1.51 -4.52 -19.30
N ALA A 146 -2.68 -5.05 -18.99
CA ALA A 146 -3.86 -4.94 -19.85
C ALA A 146 -4.32 -3.49 -20.01
N THR A 147 -4.34 -2.69 -18.93
CA THR A 147 -4.70 -1.26 -19.01
C THR A 147 -3.66 -0.44 -19.77
N LEU A 148 -2.35 -0.71 -19.57
CA LEU A 148 -1.29 -0.09 -20.37
C LEU A 148 -1.46 -0.38 -21.88
N ARG A 149 -1.76 -1.63 -22.23
CA ARG A 149 -2.06 -2.02 -23.62
C ARG A 149 -3.28 -1.28 -24.18
N GLN A 150 -4.32 -1.10 -23.38
CA GLN A 150 -5.51 -0.33 -23.77
C GLN A 150 -5.17 1.16 -23.98
N ALA A 151 -4.34 1.73 -23.12
CA ALA A 151 -3.86 3.10 -23.28
C ALA A 151 -3.04 3.28 -24.57
N GLN A 152 -2.16 2.33 -24.90
CA GLN A 152 -1.45 2.33 -26.18
C GLN A 152 -2.39 2.19 -27.37
N ALA A 153 -3.37 1.30 -27.31
CA ALA A 153 -4.39 1.18 -28.36
C ALA A 153 -5.20 2.48 -28.55
N ALA A 154 -5.34 3.30 -27.50
CA ALA A 154 -5.95 4.62 -27.55
C ALA A 154 -5.00 5.75 -28.00
N GLY A 155 -3.73 5.45 -28.30
CA GLY A 155 -2.76 6.41 -28.82
C GLY A 155 -1.76 6.96 -27.79
N TRP A 156 -1.80 6.52 -26.53
CA TRP A 156 -0.87 6.98 -25.50
C TRP A 156 0.46 6.19 -25.54
N MET A 157 1.58 6.89 -25.70
CA MET A 157 2.93 6.28 -25.69
C MET A 157 3.09 5.07 -26.64
N VAL A 158 2.51 5.15 -27.84
CA VAL A 158 2.49 4.04 -28.82
C VAL A 158 3.87 3.61 -29.32
N GLU A 159 4.85 4.51 -29.26
CA GLU A 159 6.23 4.25 -29.70
C GLU A 159 7.06 3.50 -28.65
N VAL A 160 6.55 3.33 -27.42
CA VAL A 160 7.27 2.68 -26.32
C VAL A 160 6.92 1.20 -26.28
N ASP A 161 7.92 0.33 -26.14
CA ASP A 161 7.68 -1.10 -25.90
C ASP A 161 6.81 -1.32 -24.64
N LEU A 162 5.82 -2.20 -24.72
CA LEU A 162 4.85 -2.42 -23.63
C LEU A 162 5.53 -2.94 -22.35
N ASP A 163 6.55 -3.79 -22.47
CA ASP A 163 7.23 -4.35 -21.30
C ASP A 163 8.15 -3.31 -20.66
N LEU A 164 8.79 -2.46 -21.45
CA LEU A 164 9.51 -1.29 -20.95
C LEU A 164 8.58 -0.30 -20.24
N LEU A 165 7.40 -0.04 -20.81
CA LEU A 165 6.40 0.83 -20.21
C LEU A 165 5.86 0.26 -18.89
N MET A 166 5.60 -1.06 -18.85
CA MET A 166 5.21 -1.78 -17.63
C MET A 166 6.31 -1.69 -16.56
N PHE A 167 7.58 -1.89 -16.94
CA PHE A 167 8.72 -1.73 -16.04
C PHE A 167 8.77 -0.33 -15.42
N GLN A 168 8.68 0.72 -16.26
CA GLN A 168 8.71 2.11 -15.79
C GLN A 168 7.52 2.43 -14.88
N PHE A 169 6.33 1.95 -15.23
CA PHE A 169 5.12 2.11 -14.44
C PHE A 169 5.30 1.50 -13.04
N VAL A 170 5.68 0.23 -12.96
CA VAL A 170 5.89 -0.48 -11.68
C VAL A 170 7.04 0.14 -10.89
N ALA A 171 8.17 0.46 -11.53
CA ALA A 171 9.32 1.07 -10.86
C ALA A 171 8.96 2.42 -10.23
N THR A 172 8.16 3.23 -10.92
CA THR A 172 7.65 4.50 -10.39
C THR A 172 6.74 4.26 -9.19
N LEU A 173 5.73 3.38 -9.29
CA LEU A 173 4.81 3.12 -8.18
C LEU A 173 5.54 2.61 -6.93
N VAL A 174 6.39 1.61 -7.10
CA VAL A 174 7.14 1.01 -6.00
C VAL A 174 8.17 2.00 -5.43
N GLY A 175 8.89 2.72 -6.29
CA GLY A 175 9.87 3.72 -5.87
C GLY A 175 9.22 4.85 -5.06
N SER A 176 8.16 5.45 -5.61
CA SER A 176 7.40 6.51 -4.93
C SER A 176 6.77 6.04 -3.64
N ALA A 177 6.12 4.87 -3.62
CA ALA A 177 5.53 4.34 -2.38
C ALA A 177 6.58 4.02 -1.32
N THR A 178 7.78 3.56 -1.71
CA THR A 178 8.90 3.35 -0.79
C THR A 178 9.35 4.66 -0.17
N VAL A 179 9.55 5.70 -0.99
CA VAL A 179 9.92 7.05 -0.52
C VAL A 179 8.85 7.63 0.40
N ILE A 180 7.57 7.47 0.08
CA ILE A 180 6.46 7.97 0.90
C ILE A 180 6.35 7.19 2.21
N SER A 181 6.58 5.88 2.22
CA SER A 181 6.39 5.03 3.41
C SER A 181 7.58 5.04 4.37
N ASP A 182 8.73 5.56 3.96
CA ASP A 182 9.96 5.56 4.74
C ASP A 182 10.07 6.83 5.61
N PRO A 183 10.23 6.69 6.94
CA PRO A 183 10.41 7.83 7.86
C PRO A 183 11.58 8.75 7.49
N LEU A 184 12.69 8.21 7.02
CA LEU A 184 13.89 9.00 6.67
C LEU A 184 13.61 9.91 5.47
N TYR A 185 12.94 9.37 4.44
CA TYR A 185 12.56 10.17 3.28
C TYR A 185 11.49 11.22 3.63
N ARG A 186 10.62 10.97 4.61
CA ARG A 186 9.66 11.99 5.09
C ARG A 186 10.34 13.16 5.78
N GLU A 187 11.49 12.96 6.42
CA GLU A 187 12.25 14.08 6.99
C GLU A 187 12.82 15.00 5.90
N VAL A 188 13.23 14.42 4.76
CA VAL A 188 13.86 15.16 3.65
C VAL A 188 12.82 15.74 2.67
N LEU A 189 11.78 14.98 2.36
CA LEU A 189 10.79 15.25 1.32
C LEU A 189 9.37 15.45 1.86
N GLY A 190 9.23 15.68 3.17
CA GLY A 190 7.96 15.70 3.91
C GLY A 190 6.80 16.43 3.21
N PRO A 191 6.97 17.66 2.71
CA PRO A 191 5.91 18.37 2.00
C PRO A 191 5.40 17.67 0.73
N ILE A 192 6.24 16.89 0.04
CA ILE A 192 5.88 16.13 -1.18
C ILE A 192 5.26 14.78 -0.81
N CYS A 193 5.67 14.18 0.31
CA CYS A 193 5.13 12.91 0.79
C CYS A 193 3.75 13.05 1.48
N ALA A 194 3.19 14.26 1.57
CA ALA A 194 1.88 14.50 2.17
C ALA A 194 0.76 13.85 1.33
N PRO A 195 -0.29 13.28 1.97
CA PRO A 195 -1.35 12.56 1.25
C PRO A 195 -2.04 13.38 0.14
N ASP A 196 -2.24 14.68 0.37
CA ASP A 196 -2.85 15.61 -0.57
C ASP A 196 -1.96 15.94 -1.79
N ARG A 197 -0.68 15.58 -1.72
CA ARG A 197 0.32 15.83 -2.77
C ARG A 197 0.62 14.61 -3.63
N VAL A 198 0.01 13.46 -3.35
CA VAL A 198 0.14 12.22 -4.17
C VAL A 198 -0.23 12.49 -5.64
N GLY A 199 -1.23 13.33 -5.89
CA GLY A 199 -1.66 13.70 -7.24
C GLY A 199 -0.55 14.36 -8.07
N ASP A 200 0.33 15.15 -7.45
CA ASP A 200 1.44 15.82 -8.14
C ASP A 200 2.48 14.81 -8.64
N ILE A 201 2.73 13.75 -7.86
CA ILE A 201 3.64 12.65 -8.23
C ILE A 201 3.09 11.92 -9.45
N VAL A 202 1.80 11.62 -9.45
CA VAL A 202 1.11 10.95 -10.56
C VAL A 202 1.08 11.82 -11.81
N GLU A 203 0.76 13.12 -11.67
CA GLU A 203 0.74 14.05 -12.80
C GLU A 203 2.12 14.16 -13.47
N ARG A 204 3.18 14.21 -12.66
CA ARG A 204 4.55 14.30 -13.17
C ARG A 204 5.03 13.01 -13.85
N ALA A 205 4.66 11.86 -13.29
CA ALA A 205 5.13 10.56 -13.75
C ALA A 205 4.33 10.00 -14.94
N PHE A 206 3.02 10.28 -14.99
CA PHE A 206 2.10 9.74 -15.98
C PHE A 206 1.36 10.89 -16.68
N PRO A 207 2.01 11.54 -17.67
CA PRO A 207 1.42 12.65 -18.37
C PRO A 207 0.14 12.21 -19.08
N ARG A 208 -0.87 13.07 -19.06
CA ARG A 208 -2.12 12.86 -19.81
C ARG A 208 -1.82 12.71 -21.30
N MET A 209 -2.77 12.13 -22.05
CA MET A 209 -2.77 12.29 -23.51
C MET A 209 -2.82 13.78 -23.83
N THR A 210 -1.67 14.36 -24.14
CA THR A 210 -1.66 15.66 -24.77
C THR A 210 -2.22 15.48 -26.17
N ALA A 211 -3.15 16.34 -26.57
CA ALA A 211 -3.41 16.49 -27.99
C ALA A 211 -2.05 16.83 -28.63
N SER A 212 -1.56 15.94 -29.50
CA SER A 212 -0.26 16.08 -30.15
C SER A 212 -0.12 17.53 -30.64
N PRO A 213 0.91 18.30 -30.22
CA PRO A 213 1.14 19.59 -30.84
C PRO A 213 1.41 19.28 -32.31
N ARG A 214 0.54 19.74 -33.21
CA ARG A 214 0.77 19.64 -34.65
C ARG A 214 2.11 20.30 -34.94
N PHE A 215 3.17 19.51 -35.03
CA PHE A 215 4.47 19.94 -35.50
C PHE A 215 4.33 20.23 -36.99
N GLY A 216 3.93 21.46 -37.33
CA GLY A 216 3.72 21.80 -38.73
C GLY A 216 2.98 23.09 -39.02
N GLU A 217 3.20 24.20 -38.30
CA GLU A 217 2.69 25.51 -38.79
C GLU A 217 3.39 26.76 -38.26
N GLN A 218 4.73 26.77 -38.11
CA GLN A 218 5.46 28.03 -37.83
C GLN A 218 6.78 28.21 -38.58
N ALA A 219 7.04 27.45 -39.65
CA ALA A 219 8.22 27.65 -40.52
C ALA A 219 7.86 28.18 -41.91
N ARG A 220 6.84 29.04 -42.03
CA ARG A 220 6.53 29.69 -43.31
C ARG A 220 5.98 31.12 -43.20
N THR A 221 6.55 31.93 -42.31
CA THR A 221 6.40 33.40 -42.37
C THR A 221 7.58 34.10 -41.69
N ARG A 222 8.74 34.11 -42.34
CA ARG A 222 9.64 35.26 -42.33
C ARG A 222 10.24 35.37 -43.72
N GLY A 223 9.88 36.44 -44.40
CA GLY A 223 10.52 36.90 -45.63
C GLY A 223 11.85 37.59 -45.36
#